data_AF-A0A016S8A5-F1
#
_entry.id   AF-A0A016S8A5-F1
#
_cell.length_a   1.000
_cell.length_b   1.000
_cell.length_c   1.000
_cell.angle_alpha   90.00
_cell.angle_beta   90.00
_cell.angle_gamma   90.00
#
_symmetry.space_group_name_H-M   'P 1'
#
loop_
_entity.id
_entity.type
_entity.pdbx_description
1 polymer ?
#
loop_
_entity_poly.entity_id
_entity_poly.type
_entity_poly.pdbx_seq_one_letter_code
_entity_poly.pdbx_strand_id
1 'polypeptide(L)'
;MSADAALALMIDLRLSTNDYKELRDNAKEYGCHLYPPYYLVQKVKEQSYPKGESITVYEFQAEIQLQALLDHTCELLCRTIGGIL
;
A
#
# COMPACT_ATOMS: atom_id res chain seq x y z
N MET A 1 -13.50 -1.22 -7.19
CA MET A 1 -12.09 -0.79 -7.27
C MET A 1 -11.20 -1.86 -6.63
N SER A 2 -9.99 -2.13 -7.14
CA SER A 2 -9.05 -3.07 -6.52
C SER A 2 -8.40 -2.48 -5.27
N ALA A 3 -7.75 -3.31 -4.44
CA ALA A 3 -7.02 -2.84 -3.27
C ALA A 3 -5.81 -1.96 -3.65
N ASP A 4 -5.09 -2.32 -4.72
CA ASP A 4 -3.97 -1.53 -5.25
C ASP A 4 -4.42 -0.15 -5.75
N ALA A 5 -5.52 -0.11 -6.51
CA ALA A 5 -6.10 1.16 -6.97
C ALA A 5 -6.60 2.02 -5.81
N ALA A 6 -7.12 1.39 -4.74
CA ALA A 6 -7.50 2.08 -3.51
C ALA A 6 -6.28 2.66 -2.78
N LEU A 7 -5.18 1.92 -2.69
CA LEU A 7 -3.94 2.39 -2.09
C LEU A 7 -3.35 3.55 -2.88
N ALA A 8 -3.34 3.45 -4.21
CA ALA A 8 -2.92 4.54 -5.10
C ALA A 8 -3.76 5.81 -4.86
N LEU A 9 -5.09 5.67 -4.83
CA LEU A 9 -6.00 6.78 -4.51
C LEU A 9 -5.69 7.43 -3.15
N MET A 10 -5.44 6.62 -2.11
CA MET A 10 -5.08 7.14 -0.79
C MET A 10 -3.78 7.94 -0.82
N ILE A 11 -2.78 7.49 -1.58
CA ILE A 11 -1.48 8.18 -1.73
C ILE A 11 -1.66 9.47 -2.53
N ASP A 12 -2.32 9.40 -3.68
CA ASP A 12 -2.52 10.52 -4.60
C ASP A 12 -3.29 11.67 -3.94
N LEU A 13 -4.32 11.33 -3.16
CA LEU A 13 -5.16 12.30 -2.45
C LEU A 13 -4.68 12.57 -1.01
N ARG A 14 -3.58 11.96 -0.56
CA ARG A 14 -3.02 12.09 0.80
C ARG A 14 -4.03 11.78 1.91
N LEU A 15 -4.91 10.81 1.68
CA LEU A 15 -5.94 10.44 2.63
C LEU A 15 -5.34 9.74 3.85
N SER A 16 -5.79 10.14 5.04
CA SER A 16 -5.58 9.36 6.24
C SER A 16 -6.40 8.06 6.20
N THR A 17 -6.07 7.11 7.09
CA THR A 17 -6.89 5.90 7.27
C THR A 17 -8.34 6.23 7.63
N ASN A 18 -8.57 7.31 8.38
CA ASN A 18 -9.92 7.73 8.75
C ASN A 18 -10.65 8.35 7.56
N ASP A 19 -9.99 9.25 6.81
CA ASP A 19 -10.56 9.88 5.62
C ASP A 19 -11.02 8.82 4.60
N TYR A 20 -10.20 7.77 4.39
CA TYR A 20 -10.56 6.67 3.50
C TYR A 20 -11.76 5.86 4.01
N LYS A 21 -11.84 5.60 5.32
CA LYS A 21 -12.98 4.90 5.92
C LYS A 21 -14.25 5.73 5.80
N GLU A 22 -14.19 7.03 6.09
CA GLU A 22 -15.30 7.96 5.93
C GLU A 22 -15.76 8.04 4.47
N LEU A 23 -14.83 8.18 3.51
CA LEU A 23 -15.13 8.15 2.07
C LEU A 23 -15.89 6.88 1.68
N ARG A 24 -15.41 5.73 2.14
CA ARG A 24 -16.05 4.43 1.87
C ARG A 24 -17.43 4.34 2.51
N ASP A 25 -17.57 4.76 3.76
CA ASP A 25 -18.82 4.63 4.51
C ASP A 25 -19.88 5.60 3.95
N ASN A 26 -19.49 6.82 3.59
CA ASN A 26 -20.34 7.75 2.85
C ASN A 26 -20.79 7.17 1.51
N ALA A 27 -19.88 6.59 0.71
CA ALA A 27 -20.26 5.95 -0.55
C ALA A 27 -21.29 4.81 -0.34
N LYS A 28 -21.13 4.02 0.73
CA LYS A 28 -22.06 2.96 1.09
C LYS A 28 -23.44 3.46 1.50
N GLU A 29 -23.54 4.61 2.16
CA GLU A 29 -24.84 5.23 2.50
C GLU A 29 -25.68 5.49 1.24
N TYR A 30 -25.02 5.77 0.11
CA TYR A 30 -25.66 5.93 -1.20
C TYR A 30 -25.71 4.63 -2.02
N GLY A 31 -25.48 3.46 -1.41
CA GLY A 31 -25.51 2.15 -2.07
C GLY A 31 -24.31 1.88 -2.99
N CYS A 32 -23.26 2.70 -2.93
CA CYS A 32 -22.05 2.52 -3.74
C CYS A 32 -21.01 1.68 -2.98
N HIS A 33 -20.76 0.48 -3.47
CA HIS A 33 -19.76 -0.45 -2.91
C HIS A 33 -18.42 -0.42 -3.64
N LEU A 34 -18.03 0.74 -4.16
CA LEU A 34 -16.84 0.89 -5.00
C LEU A 34 -15.51 0.65 -4.25
N TYR A 35 -15.42 1.15 -3.01
CA TYR A 35 -14.20 1.17 -2.22
C TYR A 35 -14.03 -0.13 -1.40
N PRO A 36 -12.90 -0.86 -1.55
CA PRO A 36 -12.64 -2.04 -0.74
C PRO A 36 -12.51 -1.70 0.76
N PRO A 37 -12.75 -2.66 1.66
CA PRO A 37 -12.47 -2.47 3.09
C PRO A 37 -10.97 -2.22 3.34
N TYR A 38 -10.68 -1.37 4.32
CA TYR A 38 -9.32 -0.91 4.62
C TYR A 38 -8.32 -2.05 4.87
N TYR A 39 -8.73 -3.17 5.47
CA TYR A 39 -7.81 -4.30 5.73
C TYR A 39 -7.21 -4.89 4.45
N LEU A 40 -7.91 -4.83 3.31
CA LEU A 40 -7.37 -5.25 2.03
C LEU A 40 -6.35 -4.25 1.49
N VAL A 41 -6.61 -2.96 1.67
CA VAL A 41 -5.69 -1.87 1.31
C VAL A 41 -4.43 -1.93 2.17
N GLN A 42 -4.58 -2.22 3.46
CA GLN A 42 -3.47 -2.45 4.38
C GLN A 42 -2.63 -3.64 3.94
N LYS A 43 -3.26 -4.75 3.54
CA LYS A 43 -2.54 -5.95 3.08
C LYS A 43 -1.65 -5.66 1.87
N VAL A 44 -2.15 -4.94 0.87
CA VAL A 44 -1.32 -4.58 -0.31
C VAL A 44 -0.25 -3.54 0.04
N LYS A 45 -0.51 -2.64 1.00
CA LYS A 45 0.48 -1.72 1.54
C LYS A 45 1.64 -2.46 2.22
N GLU A 46 1.32 -3.49 3.00
CA GLU A 46 2.31 -4.34 3.67
C GLU A 46 3.14 -5.17 2.68
N GLN A 47 2.55 -5.61 1.57
CA GLN A 47 3.27 -6.32 0.50
C GLN A 47 4.32 -5.45 -0.20
N SER A 48 4.16 -4.13 -0.16
CA SER A 48 5.11 -3.17 -0.71
C SER A 48 6.28 -2.86 0.24
N TYR A 49 6.29 -3.40 1.46
CA TYR A 49 7.40 -3.22 2.40
C TYR A 49 8.48 -4.29 2.25
N PRO A 50 9.77 -3.91 2.28
CA PRO A 50 10.87 -4.85 2.45
C PRO A 50 10.71 -5.67 3.74
N LYS A 51 11.37 -6.82 3.82
CA LYS A 51 11.32 -7.69 5.01
C LYS A 51 11.71 -6.89 6.26
N GLY A 52 10.94 -7.04 7.35
CA GLY A 52 11.15 -6.28 8.58
C GLY A 52 12.56 -6.41 9.16
N GLU A 53 13.20 -7.56 9.01
CA GLU A 53 14.59 -7.82 9.44
C GLU A 53 15.64 -6.96 8.72
N SER A 54 15.29 -6.41 7.55
CA SER A 54 16.17 -5.54 6.76
C SER A 54 16.06 -4.05 7.11
N ILE A 55 15.10 -3.69 7.96
CA ILE A 55 14.79 -2.32 8.37
C ILE A 55 15.10 -2.17 9.86
N THR A 56 15.95 -1.21 10.20
CA THR A 56 16.22 -0.83 11.59
C THR A 56 15.74 0.59 11.81
N VAL A 57 14.81 0.77 12.75
CA VAL A 57 14.29 2.08 13.13
C VAL A 57 14.83 2.45 14.50
N TYR A 58 15.51 3.59 14.56
CA TYR A 58 15.98 4.23 15.78
C TYR A 58 15.13 5.49 16.04
N GLU A 59 15.32 6.12 17.19
CA GLU A 59 14.53 7.30 17.58
C GLU A 59 14.71 8.49 16.61
N PHE A 60 15.93 8.68 16.08
CA PHE A 60 16.28 9.83 15.24
C PHE A 60 16.69 9.46 13.81
N GLN A 61 16.73 8.16 13.48
CA GLN A 61 17.15 7.70 12.16
C GLN A 61 16.50 6.36 11.82
N ALA A 62 16.44 6.05 10.52
CA ALA A 62 16.04 4.74 10.03
C ALA A 62 17.04 4.28 8.97
N GLU A 63 17.39 3.01 9.04
CA GLU A 63 18.35 2.39 8.14
C GLU A 63 17.69 1.19 7.46
N ILE A 64 18.09 0.94 6.22
CA ILE A 64 17.69 -0.24 5.47
C ILE A 64 18.90 -0.86 4.81
N GLN A 65 18.97 -2.19 4.79
CA GLN A 65 20.01 -2.90 4.06
C GLN A 65 19.85 -2.64 2.55
N LEU A 66 20.90 -2.09 1.92
CA LEU A 66 20.84 -1.71 0.50
C LEU A 66 20.46 -2.90 -0.40
N GLN A 67 21.05 -4.08 -0.16
CA GLN A 67 20.75 -5.26 -0.96
C GLN A 67 19.28 -5.66 -0.86
N ALA A 68 18.71 -5.64 0.36
CA ALA A 68 17.30 -5.97 0.58
C ALA A 68 16.36 -4.97 -0.13
N LEU A 69 16.73 -3.68 -0.18
CA LEU A 69 15.97 -2.67 -0.92
C LEU A 69 16.00 -2.92 -2.43
N LEU A 70 17.17 -3.26 -2.98
CA LEU A 70 17.33 -3.55 -4.40
C LEU A 70 16.55 -4.81 -4.79
N ASP A 71 16.70 -5.90 -4.04
CA ASP A 71 16.01 -7.17 -4.29
C ASP A 71 14.49 -6.97 -4.27
N HIS A 72 13.98 -6.29 -3.23
CA HIS A 72 12.55 -6.00 -3.09
C HIS A 72 12.00 -5.14 -4.24
N THR A 73 12.77 -4.13 -4.67
CA THR A 73 12.39 -3.28 -5.81
C THR A 73 12.35 -4.08 -7.11
N CYS A 74 13.35 -4.94 -7.35
CA CYS A 74 13.38 -5.85 -8.49
C CYS A 74 12.17 -6.80 -8.49
N GLU A 75 11.84 -7.41 -7.35
CA GLU A 75 10.66 -8.26 -7.21
C GLU A 75 9.36 -7.51 -7.56
N LEU A 76 9.20 -6.28 -7.05
CA LEU A 76 8.03 -5.45 -7.32
C LEU A 76 7.91 -5.10 -8.82
N LEU A 77 9.03 -4.72 -9.45
CA LEU A 77 9.08 -4.42 -10.89
C LEU A 77 8.75 -5.67 -11.71
N CYS A 78 9.31 -6.82 -11.37
CA CYS A 78 9.01 -8.08 -12.05
C CYS A 78 7.53 -8.47 -11.92
N ARG A 79 6.90 -8.25 -10.75
CA ARG A 79 5.45 -8.49 -10.59
C ARG A 79 4.61 -7.54 -11.43
N THR A 80 5.01 -6.27 -11.52
CA THR A 80 4.24 -5.23 -12.21
C THR A 80 4.41 -5.28 -13.73
N ILE A 81 5.63 -5.51 -14.21
CA ILE A 81 5.98 -5.53 -15.64
C ILE A 81 5.84 -6.94 -16.21
N GLY A 82 6.26 -7.96 -15.47
CA GLY A 82 6.21 -9.36 -15.91
C GLY A 82 4.81 -9.96 -15.97
N GLY A 83 3.79 -9.32 -15.37
CA GLY A 83 2.38 -9.67 -15.57
C GLY A 83 1.77 -9.13 -16.87
N ILE A 84 2.54 -8.42 -17.70
CA ILE A 84 2.14 -7.82 -18.98
C ILE A 84 2.68 -8.64 -20.19
N LEU A 85 3.56 -9.63 -19.96
CA LEU A 85 4.05 -10.60 -20.96
C LEU A 85 3.42 -11.98 -20.72
#